data_AF-A0A9X6RJ46-F1
#
_entry.id   AF-A0A9X6RJ46-F1
#
_cell.length_a   1.000
_cell.length_b   1.000
_cell.length_c   1.000
_cell.angle_alpha   90.00
_cell.angle_beta   90.00
_cell.angle_gamma   90.00
#
_symmetry.space_group_name_H-M   'P 1'
#
loop_
_entity.id
_entity.type
_entity.pdbx_description
1 polymer ?
#
loop_
_entity_poly.entity_id
_entity_poly.type
_entity_poly.pdbx_seq_one_letter_code
_entity_poly.pdbx_strand_id
1 'polypeptide(L)' 'MQKFKEYDLAYICYYSERIELPAIAAGFSQPITTTVIHHTLQELNNQGLFDFYKNTYREMLEEQGE' A
#
# COMPACT_ATOMS: atom_id res chain seq x y z
N MET A 1 6.92 -13.24 8.78
CA MET A 1 6.33 -12.31 7.80
C MET A 1 6.04 -11.01 8.53
N GLN A 2 6.59 -9.90 8.04
CA GLN A 2 6.29 -8.58 8.56
C GLN A 2 4.79 -8.34 8.40
N LYS A 3 4.07 -8.13 9.50
CA LYS A 3 2.63 -7.83 9.46
C LYS A 3 2.49 -6.36 9.13
N PHE A 4 2.09 -6.07 7.89
CA PHE A 4 1.64 -4.74 7.50
C PHE A 4 0.34 -4.42 8.24
N LYS A 5 0.22 -3.19 8.74
CA LYS A 5 -1.04 -2.68 9.26
C LYS A 5 -1.98 -2.35 8.09
N GLU A 6 -3.27 -2.20 8.36
CA GLU A 6 -4.26 -1.82 7.34
C GLU A 6 -3.88 -0.51 6.62
N TYR A 7 -3.34 0.46 7.36
CA TYR A 7 -2.83 1.70 6.77
C TYR A 7 -1.63 1.47 5.84
N ASP A 8 -0.72 0.56 6.19
CA ASP A 8 0.45 0.23 5.36
C ASP A 8 0.01 -0.44 4.05
N LEU A 9 -0.98 -1.35 4.13
CA LEU A 9 -1.56 -2.02 2.96
C LEU A 9 -2.26 -1.00 2.04
N ALA A 10 -3.05 -0.10 2.63
CA ALA A 10 -3.74 0.99 1.94
C ALA A 10 -2.75 1.94 1.24
N TYR A 11 -1.68 2.34 1.93
CA TYR A 11 -0.59 3.14 1.38
C TYR A 11 0.07 2.42 0.18
N ILE A 12 0.48 1.16 0.37
CA ILE A 12 1.12 0.36 -0.68
C ILE A 12 0.22 0.26 -1.92
N CYS A 13 -1.07 -0.08 -1.75
CA CYS A 13 -2.02 -0.19 -2.85
C CYS A 13 -2.19 1.15 -3.58
N TYR A 14 -2.39 2.24 -2.86
CA TYR A 14 -2.62 3.56 -3.44
C TYR A 14 -1.42 4.09 -4.22
N TYR A 15 -0.22 3.98 -3.65
CA TYR A 15 0.99 4.49 -4.27
C TYR A 15 1.54 3.57 -5.36
N SER A 16 1.16 2.28 -5.38
CA SER A 16 1.60 1.33 -6.41
C SER A 16 1.24 1.75 -7.85
N GLU A 17 0.14 2.49 -8.03
CA GLU A 17 -0.25 3.02 -9.34
C GLU A 17 0.36 4.40 -9.65
N ARG A 18 0.97 5.06 -8.65
CA ARG A 18 1.42 6.47 -8.75
C ARG A 18 2.93 6.62 -8.80
N ILE A 19 3.67 5.73 -8.13
CA ILE A 19 5.12 5.77 -7.99
C ILE A 19 5.71 4.37 -8.05
N GLU A 20 7.03 4.29 -8.27
CA GLU A 20 7.74 3.02 -8.31
C GLU A 20 7.87 2.37 -6.91
N LEU A 21 7.91 1.03 -6.86
CA LEU A 21 8.03 0.27 -5.61
C LEU A 21 9.20 0.68 -4.68
N PRO A 22 10.39 1.06 -5.20
CA PRO A 22 11.48 1.56 -4.34
C PRO A 22 11.11 2.86 -3.61
N ALA A 23 10.34 3.74 -4.24
CA ALA A 23 9.89 4.98 -3.63
C ALA A 23 8.84 4.73 -2.53
N ILE A 24 7.97 3.73 -2.74
CA ILE A 24 7.04 3.24 -1.71
C ILE A 24 7.83 2.70 -0.51
N ALA A 25 8.83 1.85 -0.74
CA ALA A 25 9.68 1.28 0.31
C ALA A 25 10.40 2.36 1.13
N ALA A 26 10.82 3.45 0.50
CA ALA A 26 11.46 4.58 1.19
C ALA A 26 10.50 5.34 2.13
N GLY A 27 9.19 5.23 1.94
CA GLY A 27 8.18 5.84 2.81
C GLY A 27 8.01 5.14 4.16
N PHE A 28 8.60 3.95 4.33
CA PHE A 28 8.48 3.18 5.56
C PHE A 28 9.67 3.39 6.50
N SER A 29 9.39 3.56 7.79
CA SER A 29 10.44 3.72 8.82
C SER A 29 11.30 2.47 9.00
N GLN A 30 10.78 1.31 8.62
CA GLN A 30 11.49 0.04 8.67
C GLN A 30 11.94 -0.36 7.26
N PRO A 31 13.16 -0.91 7.10
CA PRO A 31 13.66 -1.29 5.78
C PRO A 31 12.81 -2.42 5.23
N ILE A 32 12.04 -2.12 4.19
CA ILE A 32 11.28 -3.11 3.44
C ILE A 32 11.82 -3.23 2.03
N THR A 33 11.80 -4.45 1.53
CA THR A 33 12.24 -4.73 0.17
C THR A 33 11.07 -4.56 -0.80
N THR A 34 11.39 -4.15 -2.02
CA THR A 34 10.42 -4.07 -3.12
C THR A 34 9.77 -5.42 -3.41
N THR A 35 10.48 -6.53 -3.19
CA THR A 35 9.96 -7.90 -3.28
C THR A 35 8.81 -8.14 -2.31
N VAL A 36 8.92 -7.69 -1.07
CA VAL A 36 7.84 -7.82 -0.08
C VAL A 36 6.62 -7.02 -0.52
N ILE A 37 6.82 -5.77 -0.97
CA ILE A 37 5.74 -4.91 -1.47
C ILE A 37 5.05 -5.57 -2.67
N HIS A 38 5.82 -6.08 -3.64
CA HIS A 38 5.30 -6.79 -4.80
C HIS A 38 4.49 -8.03 -4.42
N HIS A 39 4.99 -8.85 -3.49
CA HIS A 39 4.24 -10.00 -2.98
C HIS A 39 2.95 -9.61 -2.31
N THR A 40 2.96 -8.57 -1.47
CA THR A 40 1.76 -8.03 -0.82
C THR A 40 0.75 -7.54 -1.85
N LEU A 41 1.17 -6.79 -2.86
CA LEU A 41 0.29 -6.33 -3.94
C LEU A 41 -0.35 -7.51 -4.68
N GLN A 42 0.43 -8.53 -5.04
CA GLN A 42 -0.10 -9.73 -5.70
C GLN A 42 -1.08 -10.50 -4.81
N GLU A 43 -0.76 -10.64 -3.52
CA GLU A 43 -1.61 -11.31 -2.55
C GLU A 43 -2.95 -10.57 -2.36
N LEU A 44 -2.92 -9.25 -2.19
CA LEU A 44 -4.11 -8.42 -2.08
C LEU A 44 -4.96 -8.44 -3.36
N ASN A 45 -4.31 -8.45 -4.53
CA ASN A 45 -5.00 -8.55 -5.81
C ASN A 45 -5.68 -9.92 -5.99
N ASN A 46 -5.00 -11.01 -5.60
CA ASN A 46 -5.59 -12.36 -5.61
C ASN A 46 -6.75 -12.51 -4.64
N GLN A 47 -6.73 -11.79 -3.52
CA GLN A 47 -7.83 -11.77 -2.54
C GLN A 47 -8.97 -10.81 -2.94
N GLY A 48 -8.81 -10.01 -4.00
CA GLY A 48 -9.76 -8.97 -4.39
C GLY A 48 -9.82 -7.79 -3.42
N LEU A 49 -8.83 -7.65 -2.53
CA LEU A 49 -8.74 -6.58 -1.52
C LEU A 49 -7.94 -5.37 -2.01
N PHE A 50 -7.28 -5.48 -3.16
CA PHE A 50 -6.47 -4.39 -3.72
C PHE A 50 -7.28 -3.09 -3.88
N ASP A 51 -8.41 -3.13 -4.58
CA ASP A 51 -9.26 -1.96 -4.76
C ASP A 51 -9.92 -1.48 -3.47
N PHE A 52 -10.18 -2.39 -2.52
CA PHE A 52 -10.69 -2.02 -1.20
C PHE A 52 -9.69 -1.12 -0.48
N TYR A 53 -8.46 -1.61 -0.27
CA TYR A 53 -7.40 -0.85 0.40
C TYR A 53 -7.03 0.44 -0.32
N LYS A 54 -7.03 0.43 -1.66
CA LYS A 54 -6.82 1.63 -2.47
C LYS A 54 -7.88 2.70 -2.22
N ASN A 55 -9.16 2.31 -2.26
CA ASN A 55 -10.26 3.25 -2.04
C ASN A 55 -10.27 3.74 -0.59
N THR A 56 -10.02 2.88 0.40
CA THR A 56 -9.90 3.30 1.80
C THR A 56 -8.84 4.37 1.98
N TYR A 57 -7.65 4.20 1.37
CA TYR A 57 -6.60 5.23 1.45
C TYR A 57 -7.05 6.54 0.79
N ARG A 58 -7.74 6.44 -0.36
CA ARG A 58 -8.25 7.61 -1.08
C ARG A 58 -9.25 8.37 -0.22
N GLU A 59 -10.24 7.68 0.36
CA GLU A 59 -11.25 8.29 1.23
C GLU A 59 -10.58 8.98 2.43
N MET A 60 -9.62 8.33 3.09
CA MET A 60 -8.88 8.95 4.21
C MET A 60 -8.08 10.19 3.81
N LEU A 61 -7.58 10.26 2.58
CA LEU A 61 -6.90 11.45 2.05
C LEU A 61 -7.90 12.56 1.72
N GLU A 62 -9.05 12.20 1.15
CA GLU A 62 -10.14 13.13 0.82
C GLU A 62 -10.71 13.76 2.11
N GLU A 63 -10.88 12.97 3.19
CA GLU A 63 -11.33 13.45 4.50
C GLU A 63 -10.35 14.39 5.22
N GLN A 64 -9.07 14.41 4.83
CA GLN A 64 -8.07 15.35 5.38
C GLN A 64 -7.96 16.66 4.57
N GLY A 65 -8.70 16.77 3.47
CA GLY A 65 -8.63 17.86 2.51
C GLY A 65 -9.73 18.93 2.63
N GLU A 66 -10.64 18.84 3.61
CA GLU A 66 -11.71 19.82 3.87
C GLU A 66 -11.47 20.67 5.12
#